data_AF-A0A255QX83-F1
#
_entry.id   AF-A0A255QX83-F1
#
_cell.length_a   1.000
_cell.length_b   1.000
_cell.length_c   1.000
_cell.angle_alpha   90.00
_cell.angle_beta   90.00
_cell.angle_gamma   90.00
#
_symmetry.space_group_name_H-M   'P 1'
#
loop_
_entity.id
_entity.type
_entity.pdbx_description
1 polymer ?
#
loop_
_entity_poly.entity_id
_entity_poly.type
_entity_poly.pdbx_seq_one_letter_code
_entity_poly.pdbx_strand_id
1 'polypeptide(L)'
;MAVKEDDVAWVEAEKDYAVGLADGKLVCRNPKGKTLASVPKWLKESETGESLKALAEWLSDHELECQHTVERWMLGSLVIPRDVLSEVWPDPAWQLALRDMVIAPANAAGKVDYEKTGLLRDVDAKRGMGVIDLDGETQWHRAASFTVPHPILIADLDELRELAGDLSIRQVVDQLYRPVAQPTAEQKVLKQINDYAGGKFEQLNFALSVCRRLGYPVRGGYATCRVFENGQSVQARYYVGDEYPESETWTGALVFVDESEHAIAIGDLGAVTFSEGVRMASAIYAKRKVEDDSEAAS
;
A
#
# COMPACT_ATOMS: atom_id res chain seq x y z
N MET A 1 -2.09 -20.97 3.87
CA MET A 1 -1.48 -22.32 3.89
C MET A 1 -1.90 -22.97 5.20
N ALA A 2 -2.15 -24.28 5.25
CA ALA A 2 -2.40 -24.94 6.53
C ALA A 2 -1.09 -24.95 7.35
N VAL A 3 -1.06 -24.26 8.48
CA VAL A 3 0.07 -24.28 9.42
C VAL A 3 0.29 -25.73 9.86
N LYS A 4 1.50 -26.24 9.64
CA LYS A 4 1.88 -27.58 10.11
C LYS A 4 2.05 -27.50 11.64
N GLU A 5 1.69 -28.57 12.34
CA GLU A 5 1.79 -28.66 13.81
C GLU A 5 3.19 -28.36 14.38
N ASP A 6 4.22 -28.44 13.54
CA ASP A 6 5.63 -28.21 13.87
C ASP A 6 6.02 -26.72 13.89
N ASP A 7 5.19 -25.81 13.37
CA ASP A 7 5.48 -24.36 13.29
C ASP A 7 4.93 -23.57 14.50
N VAL A 8 4.23 -24.25 15.42
CA VAL A 8 3.64 -23.60 16.60
C VAL A 8 4.62 -23.66 17.77
N ALA A 9 5.02 -22.49 18.27
CA ALA A 9 5.73 -22.38 19.55
C ALA A 9 4.73 -22.60 20.70
N TRP A 10 4.82 -23.77 21.35
CA TRP A 10 3.93 -24.15 22.44
C TRP A 10 4.41 -23.60 23.78
N VAL A 11 3.48 -23.01 24.53
CA VAL A 11 3.69 -22.51 25.90
C VAL A 11 2.85 -23.37 26.84
N GLU A 12 3.46 -23.89 27.91
CA GLU A 12 2.73 -24.62 28.94
C GLU A 12 1.71 -23.70 29.65
N ALA A 13 0.55 -24.28 29.95
CA ALA A 13 -0.56 -23.60 30.60
C ALA A 13 -1.17 -24.49 31.68
N GLU A 14 -2.21 -23.99 32.36
CA GLU A 14 -2.87 -24.73 33.44
C GLU A 14 -3.42 -26.10 32.98
N LYS A 15 -3.50 -27.03 33.93
CA LYS A 15 -4.07 -28.39 33.74
C LYS A 15 -3.32 -29.23 32.70
N ASP A 16 -2.00 -29.00 32.57
CA ASP A 16 -1.11 -29.69 31.63
C ASP A 16 -1.51 -29.48 30.15
N TYR A 17 -2.23 -28.40 29.86
CA TYR A 17 -2.46 -27.96 28.48
C TYR A 17 -1.26 -27.17 27.98
N ALA A 18 -1.14 -27.06 26.67
CA ALA A 18 -0.28 -26.07 26.04
C ALA A 18 -1.09 -25.18 25.10
N VAL A 19 -0.71 -23.92 24.98
CA VAL A 19 -1.33 -22.93 24.10
C VAL A 19 -0.26 -22.31 23.20
N GLY A 20 -0.63 -21.91 21.99
CA GLY A 20 0.27 -21.27 21.03
C GLY A 20 -0.49 -20.45 20.01
N LEU A 21 0.24 -19.86 19.07
CA LEU A 21 -0.33 -19.11 17.95
C LEU A 21 -0.11 -19.85 16.64
N ALA A 22 -1.17 -19.90 15.82
CA ALA A 22 -1.13 -20.36 14.44
C ALA A 22 -1.99 -19.41 13.61
N ASP A 23 -1.44 -18.84 12.53
CA ASP A 23 -2.12 -17.86 11.67
C ASP A 23 -2.81 -16.72 12.47
N GLY A 24 -2.09 -16.18 13.47
CA GLY A 24 -2.61 -15.10 14.34
C GLY A 24 -3.74 -15.52 15.29
N LYS A 25 -4.00 -16.83 15.46
CA LYS A 25 -5.07 -17.36 16.30
C LYS A 25 -4.54 -18.29 17.38
N LEU A 26 -5.19 -18.26 18.54
CA LEU A 26 -4.92 -19.20 19.61
C LEU A 26 -5.26 -20.63 19.17
N VAL A 27 -4.31 -21.53 19.39
CA VAL A 27 -4.46 -22.98 19.29
C VAL A 27 -4.05 -23.61 20.61
N CYS A 28 -4.55 -24.82 20.92
CA CYS A 28 -4.16 -25.52 22.16
C CYS A 28 -3.97 -27.02 21.96
N ARG A 29 -3.10 -27.61 22.78
CA ARG A 29 -2.91 -29.04 22.95
C ARG A 29 -3.38 -29.46 24.34
N ASN A 30 -4.01 -30.63 24.40
CA ASN A 30 -4.40 -31.24 25.67
C ASN A 30 -3.21 -31.97 26.32
N PRO A 31 -3.36 -32.52 27.54
CA PRO A 31 -2.29 -33.24 28.25
C PRO A 31 -1.77 -34.50 27.54
N LYS A 32 -2.47 -34.99 26.50
CA LYS A 32 -2.03 -36.10 25.66
C LYS A 32 -1.25 -35.63 24.42
N GLY A 33 -0.94 -34.34 24.33
CA GLY A 33 -0.25 -33.72 23.19
C GLY A 33 -1.13 -33.52 21.96
N LYS A 34 -2.44 -33.79 22.03
CA LYS A 34 -3.34 -33.66 20.87
C LYS A 34 -3.82 -32.23 20.72
N THR A 35 -3.61 -31.64 19.55
CA THR A 35 -4.19 -30.33 19.18
C THR A 35 -5.71 -30.41 19.11
N LEU A 36 -6.39 -29.47 19.76
CA LEU A 36 -7.85 -29.42 19.81
C LEU A 36 -8.42 -28.53 18.71
N ALA A 37 -9.64 -28.83 18.27
CA ALA A 37 -10.36 -28.04 17.27
C ALA A 37 -10.74 -26.63 17.78
N SER A 38 -10.77 -26.43 19.09
CA SER A 38 -11.06 -25.14 19.71
C SER A 38 -10.34 -25.01 21.04
N VAL A 39 -9.97 -23.78 21.38
CA VAL A 39 -9.37 -23.46 22.68
C VAL A 39 -10.49 -23.32 23.72
N PRO A 40 -10.44 -24.07 24.84
CA PRO A 40 -11.43 -23.95 25.91
C PRO A 40 -11.53 -22.53 26.46
N LYS A 41 -12.73 -22.11 26.88
CA LYS A 41 -12.98 -20.76 27.40
C LYS A 41 -12.05 -20.39 28.56
N TRP A 42 -11.92 -21.28 29.55
CA TRP A 42 -11.04 -21.07 30.71
C TRP A 42 -9.57 -20.90 30.33
N LEU A 43 -9.13 -21.50 29.22
CA LEU A 43 -7.75 -21.37 28.74
C LEU A 43 -7.56 -20.08 27.95
N LYS A 44 -8.58 -19.64 27.19
CA LYS A 44 -8.58 -18.32 26.52
C LYS A 44 -8.54 -17.15 27.50
N GLU A 45 -9.23 -17.30 28.63
CA GLU A 45 -9.32 -16.30 29.71
C GLU A 45 -8.23 -16.49 30.79
N SER A 46 -7.28 -17.40 30.56
CA SER A 46 -6.09 -17.52 31.40
C SER A 46 -5.08 -16.42 31.06
N GLU A 47 -4.19 -16.09 32.00
CA GLU A 47 -3.12 -15.09 31.78
C GLU A 47 -2.28 -15.40 30.52
N THR A 48 -1.92 -16.66 30.30
CA THR A 48 -1.17 -17.09 29.10
C THR A 48 -2.00 -16.91 27.83
N GLY A 49 -3.29 -17.23 27.88
CA GLY A 49 -4.22 -17.08 26.76
C GLY A 49 -4.43 -15.61 26.37
N GLU A 50 -4.63 -14.74 27.35
CA GLU A 50 -4.77 -13.29 27.15
C GLU A 50 -3.47 -12.67 26.63
N SER A 51 -2.32 -13.06 27.17
CA SER A 51 -1.00 -12.58 26.72
C SER A 51 -0.70 -12.96 25.27
N LEU A 52 -0.98 -14.21 24.87
CA LEU A 52 -0.80 -14.63 23.49
C LEU A 52 -1.79 -13.96 22.53
N LYS A 53 -3.02 -13.67 23.00
CA LYS A 53 -3.98 -12.92 22.20
C LYS A 53 -3.50 -11.48 21.97
N ALA A 54 -3.02 -10.81 23.01
CA ALA A 54 -2.44 -9.48 22.90
C ALA A 54 -1.21 -9.47 21.97
N LEU A 55 -0.36 -10.50 22.05
CA LEU A 55 0.76 -10.67 21.13
C LEU A 55 0.28 -10.84 19.67
N ALA A 56 -0.77 -11.62 19.43
CA ALA A 56 -1.32 -11.79 18.08
C ALA A 56 -1.88 -10.48 17.50
N GLU A 57 -2.56 -9.69 18.33
CA GLU A 57 -3.03 -8.34 17.96
C GLU A 57 -1.84 -7.43 17.62
N TRP A 58 -0.81 -7.41 18.47
CA TRP A 58 0.40 -6.63 18.24
C TRP A 58 1.14 -7.02 16.96
N LEU A 59 1.28 -8.32 16.68
CA LEU A 59 1.90 -8.81 15.44
C LEU A 59 1.12 -8.37 14.19
N SER A 60 -0.22 -8.39 14.27
CA SER A 60 -1.08 -7.92 13.18
C SER A 60 -0.91 -6.41 12.94
N ASP A 61 -0.80 -5.62 14.00
CA ASP A 61 -0.58 -4.18 13.90
C ASP A 61 0.82 -3.88 13.32
N HIS A 62 1.83 -4.64 13.74
CA HIS A 62 3.20 -4.54 13.21
C HIS A 62 3.28 -4.87 11.72
N GLU A 63 2.61 -5.93 11.26
CA GLU A 63 2.53 -6.28 9.84
C GLU A 63 1.92 -5.14 9.02
N LEU A 64 0.84 -4.55 9.52
CA LEU A 64 0.19 -3.41 8.89
C LEU A 64 1.09 -2.15 8.87
N GLU A 65 1.83 -1.90 9.94
CA GLU A 65 2.80 -0.79 10.00
C GLU A 65 3.94 -0.99 8.99
N CYS A 66 4.46 -2.20 8.85
CA CYS A 66 5.48 -2.55 7.85
C CYS A 66 4.96 -2.29 6.43
N GLN A 67 3.76 -2.78 6.11
CA GLN A 67 3.10 -2.55 4.82
C GLN A 67 2.94 -1.06 4.52
N HIS A 68 2.39 -0.28 5.46
CA HIS A 68 2.23 1.16 5.29
C HIS A 68 3.56 1.90 5.15
N THR A 69 4.63 1.39 5.77
CA THR A 69 5.95 2.00 5.63
C THR A 69 6.53 1.77 4.24
N VAL A 70 6.41 0.55 3.70
CA VAL A 70 6.82 0.26 2.32
C VAL A 70 5.97 1.02 1.30
N GLU A 71 4.65 1.14 1.53
CA GLU A 71 3.80 1.96 0.66
C GLU A 71 4.24 3.44 0.68
N ARG A 72 4.59 3.99 1.86
CA ARG A 72 5.14 5.36 1.95
C ARG A 72 6.47 5.51 1.20
N TRP A 73 7.34 4.50 1.26
CA TRP A 73 8.58 4.48 0.48
C TRP A 73 8.30 4.54 -1.02
N MET A 74 7.31 3.77 -1.49
CA MET A 74 6.86 3.76 -2.88
C MET A 74 6.27 5.10 -3.32
N LEU A 75 5.31 5.63 -2.55
CA LEU A 75 4.61 6.88 -2.88
C LEU A 75 5.52 8.10 -2.87
N GLY A 76 6.57 8.09 -2.04
CA GLY A 76 7.57 9.18 -2.01
C GLY A 76 8.79 8.93 -2.90
N SER A 77 8.90 7.75 -3.52
CA SER A 77 10.12 7.25 -4.17
C SER A 77 11.38 7.55 -3.35
N LEU A 78 11.28 7.31 -2.03
CA LEU A 78 12.30 7.71 -1.07
C LEU A 78 13.59 6.91 -1.30
N VAL A 79 14.73 7.60 -1.28
CA VAL A 79 16.04 6.94 -1.27
C VAL A 79 16.30 6.43 0.14
N ILE A 80 16.34 5.11 0.28
CA ILE A 80 16.48 4.39 1.54
C ILE A 80 17.90 3.79 1.60
N PRO A 81 18.65 3.98 2.69
CA PRO A 81 19.92 3.30 2.87
C PRO A 81 19.74 1.77 2.86
N ARG A 82 20.62 1.05 2.18
CA ARG A 82 20.62 -0.42 2.14
C ARG A 82 20.74 -1.04 3.53
N ASP A 83 21.40 -0.35 4.45
CA ASP A 83 21.57 -0.83 5.83
C ASP A 83 20.20 -0.92 6.54
N VAL A 84 19.25 -0.01 6.26
CA VAL A 84 17.87 -0.12 6.76
C VAL A 84 17.24 -1.42 6.28
N LEU A 85 17.36 -1.72 4.98
CA LEU A 85 16.83 -2.95 4.40
C LEU A 85 17.49 -4.19 5.02
N SER A 86 18.80 -4.14 5.29
CA SER A 86 19.54 -5.25 5.90
C SER A 86 19.11 -5.52 7.34
N GLU A 87 18.81 -4.48 8.11
CA GLU A 87 18.35 -4.60 9.50
C GLU A 87 16.91 -5.11 9.60
N VAL A 88 16.03 -4.73 8.67
CA VAL A 88 14.62 -5.15 8.72
C VAL A 88 14.37 -6.49 8.03
N TRP A 89 15.23 -6.93 7.10
CA TRP A 89 15.02 -8.17 6.34
C TRP A 89 14.84 -9.44 7.19
N PRO A 90 15.49 -9.62 8.35
CA PRO A 90 15.25 -10.80 9.19
C PRO A 90 13.82 -10.90 9.75
N ASP A 91 13.07 -9.80 9.78
CA ASP A 91 11.69 -9.77 10.27
C ASP A 91 10.71 -10.25 9.18
N PRO A 92 9.92 -11.31 9.44
CA PRO A 92 8.94 -11.83 8.47
C PRO A 92 7.89 -10.80 8.03
N ALA A 93 7.47 -9.87 8.89
CA ALA A 93 6.49 -8.84 8.55
C ALA A 93 7.04 -7.88 7.50
N TRP A 94 8.32 -7.50 7.65
CA TRP A 94 9.02 -6.71 6.65
C TRP A 94 9.28 -7.48 5.37
N GLN A 95 9.66 -8.77 5.44
CA GLN A 95 9.80 -9.60 4.24
C GLN A 95 8.48 -9.70 3.48
N LEU A 96 7.35 -9.87 4.16
CA LEU A 96 6.05 -9.93 3.50
C LEU A 96 5.74 -8.65 2.71
N ALA A 97 6.10 -7.49 3.26
CA ALA A 97 5.88 -6.20 2.63
C ALA A 97 6.90 -5.87 1.50
N LEU A 98 8.14 -6.33 1.61
CA LEU A 98 9.25 -5.97 0.72
C LEU A 98 9.57 -7.00 -0.35
N ARG A 99 9.41 -8.29 -0.04
CA ARG A 99 9.68 -9.37 -0.98
C ARG A 99 8.78 -9.20 -2.19
N ASP A 100 9.38 -9.36 -3.36
CA ASP A 100 8.77 -9.20 -4.67
C ASP A 100 8.35 -7.77 -5.03
N MET A 101 8.66 -6.77 -4.20
CA MET A 101 8.61 -5.38 -4.63
C MET A 101 9.69 -5.13 -5.68
N VAL A 102 9.36 -4.37 -6.72
CA VAL A 102 10.36 -3.80 -7.61
C VAL A 102 11.16 -2.79 -6.82
N ILE A 103 12.48 -2.91 -6.83
CA ILE A 103 13.41 -1.94 -6.26
C ILE A 103 14.37 -1.44 -7.33
N ALA A 104 14.91 -0.23 -7.16
CA ALA A 104 15.97 0.30 -8.01
C ALA A 104 17.17 0.72 -7.15
N PRO A 105 18.42 0.36 -7.52
CA PRO A 105 19.59 0.81 -6.79
C PRO A 105 19.78 2.32 -6.93
N ALA A 106 20.23 2.96 -5.85
CA ALA A 106 20.57 4.37 -5.82
C ALA A 106 22.01 4.57 -5.30
N ASN A 107 22.72 5.53 -5.88
CA ASN A 107 24.07 5.85 -5.42
C ASN A 107 24.04 6.73 -4.15
N ALA A 108 25.21 7.01 -3.57
CA ALA A 108 25.34 7.81 -2.35
C ALA A 108 24.86 9.27 -2.50
N ALA A 109 24.72 9.78 -3.73
CA ALA A 109 24.17 11.10 -4.02
C ALA A 109 22.64 11.07 -4.23
N GLY A 110 21.99 9.91 -4.04
CA GLY A 110 20.55 9.75 -4.24
C GLY A 110 20.11 9.60 -5.69
N LYS A 111 21.05 9.46 -6.64
CA LYS A 111 20.69 9.21 -8.04
C LYS A 111 20.29 7.74 -8.20
N VAL A 112 19.06 7.53 -8.63
CA VAL A 112 18.47 6.21 -8.91
C VAL A 112 18.88 5.72 -10.29
N ASP A 113 19.17 4.42 -10.40
CA ASP A 113 19.47 3.72 -11.65
C ASP A 113 18.28 2.82 -12.02
N TYR A 114 17.28 3.40 -12.69
CA TYR A 114 16.03 2.70 -13.05
C TYR A 114 16.25 1.57 -14.07
N GLU A 115 17.36 1.58 -14.82
CA GLU A 115 17.72 0.49 -15.74
C GLU A 115 18.11 -0.80 -15.00
N LYS A 116 18.31 -0.73 -13.68
CA LYS A 116 18.64 -1.87 -12.82
C LYS A 116 17.51 -2.20 -11.86
N THR A 117 16.28 -1.94 -12.26
CA THR A 117 15.13 -2.38 -11.49
C THR A 117 14.99 -3.89 -11.51
N GLY A 118 14.55 -4.46 -10.39
CA GLY A 118 14.22 -5.88 -10.30
C GLY A 118 13.37 -6.20 -9.08
N LEU A 119 12.75 -7.38 -9.10
CA LEU A 119 11.90 -7.89 -8.04
C LEU A 119 12.77 -8.40 -6.88
N LEU A 120 12.68 -7.75 -5.71
CA LEU A 120 13.49 -8.10 -4.54
C LEU A 120 13.20 -9.53 -4.07
N ARG A 121 14.22 -10.37 -4.01
CA ARG A 121 14.09 -11.76 -3.52
C ARG A 121 14.86 -12.04 -2.24
N ASP A 122 15.99 -11.37 -2.05
CA ASP A 122 16.85 -11.62 -0.89
C ASP A 122 17.70 -10.41 -0.53
N VAL A 123 18.17 -10.38 0.71
CA VAL A 123 19.10 -9.36 1.22
C VAL A 123 20.20 -10.06 1.99
N ASP A 124 21.44 -9.76 1.61
CA ASP A 124 22.63 -10.41 2.15
C ASP A 124 23.67 -9.36 2.50
N ALA A 125 24.23 -9.44 3.70
CA ALA A 125 25.20 -8.45 4.20
C ALA A 125 26.44 -8.27 3.31
N LYS A 126 26.84 -9.29 2.54
CA LYS A 126 28.03 -9.28 1.67
C LYS A 126 27.70 -9.08 0.19
N ARG A 127 26.60 -9.68 -0.27
CA ARG A 127 26.16 -9.63 -1.68
C ARG A 127 25.28 -8.42 -1.98
N GLY A 128 24.57 -7.90 -0.99
CA GLY A 128 23.68 -6.74 -1.12
C GLY A 128 22.23 -7.16 -1.34
N MET A 129 21.55 -6.50 -2.28
CA MET A 129 20.16 -6.75 -2.61
C MET A 129 20.08 -7.72 -3.79
N GLY A 130 19.51 -8.90 -3.57
CA GLY A 130 19.26 -9.90 -4.60
C GLY A 130 17.92 -9.65 -5.26
N VAL A 131 17.92 -9.42 -6.57
CA VAL A 131 16.72 -9.17 -7.37
C VAL A 131 16.60 -10.19 -8.50
N ILE A 132 15.38 -10.40 -8.99
CA ILE A 132 15.15 -10.98 -10.31
C ILE A 132 14.91 -9.82 -11.28
N ASP A 133 15.73 -9.73 -12.31
CA ASP A 133 15.59 -8.73 -13.37
C ASP A 133 14.51 -9.13 -14.38
N LEU A 134 14.32 -8.30 -15.41
CA LEU A 134 13.33 -8.51 -16.45
C LEU A 134 13.55 -9.78 -17.27
N ASP A 135 14.80 -10.19 -17.42
CA ASP A 135 15.21 -11.41 -18.12
C ASP A 135 14.98 -12.67 -17.27
N GLY A 136 14.54 -12.52 -16.01
CA GLY A 136 14.35 -13.62 -15.07
C GLY A 136 15.64 -14.09 -14.41
N GLU A 137 16.76 -13.38 -14.61
CA GLU A 137 18.04 -13.69 -14.01
C GLU A 137 18.17 -13.11 -12.62
N THR A 138 18.93 -13.80 -11.75
CA THR A 138 19.23 -13.28 -10.41
C THR A 138 20.42 -12.34 -10.47
N GLN A 139 20.20 -11.07 -10.12
CA GLN A 139 21.26 -10.07 -9.95
C GLN A 139 21.46 -9.69 -8.49
N TRP A 140 22.67 -9.24 -8.15
CA TRP A 140 22.99 -8.71 -6.81
C TRP A 140 23.50 -7.27 -6.92
N HIS A 141 22.81 -6.35 -6.25
CA HIS A 141 23.17 -4.94 -6.21
C HIS A 141 23.84 -4.57 -4.88
N ARG A 142 25.06 -4.03 -4.95
CA ARG A 142 25.82 -3.53 -3.79
C ARG A 142 25.67 -2.03 -3.53
N ALA A 143 24.73 -1.38 -4.19
CA ALA A 143 24.48 0.05 -4.02
C ALA A 143 24.24 0.39 -2.53
N ALA A 144 24.70 1.57 -2.11
CA ALA A 144 24.58 2.01 -0.71
C ALA A 144 23.13 2.33 -0.33
N SER A 145 22.28 2.61 -1.32
CA SER A 145 20.87 2.92 -1.15
C SER A 145 20.04 2.28 -2.25
N PHE A 146 18.73 2.31 -2.08
CA PHE A 146 17.74 1.87 -3.06
C PHE A 146 16.48 2.73 -2.95
N THR A 147 15.59 2.58 -3.92
CA THR A 147 14.23 3.10 -3.86
C THR A 147 13.25 1.95 -4.10
N VAL A 148 12.06 2.05 -3.54
CA VAL A 148 10.88 1.35 -4.06
C VAL A 148 10.23 2.33 -5.04
N PRO A 149 10.42 2.20 -6.37
CA PRO A 149 9.83 3.14 -7.31
C PRO A 149 8.31 3.06 -7.32
N HIS A 150 7.65 4.21 -7.46
CA HIS A 150 6.26 4.25 -7.90
C HIS A 150 6.14 3.61 -9.30
N PRO A 151 5.09 2.84 -9.62
CA PRO A 151 4.94 2.16 -10.91
C PRO A 151 5.09 3.07 -12.12
N ILE A 152 4.71 4.35 -12.02
CA ILE A 152 4.85 5.31 -13.13
C ILE A 152 6.30 5.63 -13.50
N LEU A 153 7.25 5.31 -12.62
CA LEU A 153 8.69 5.52 -12.82
C LEU A 153 9.39 4.25 -13.32
N ILE A 154 8.66 3.16 -13.52
CA ILE A 154 9.16 1.89 -14.03
C ILE A 154 8.94 1.89 -15.54
N ALA A 155 10.03 1.81 -16.33
CA ALA A 155 9.96 1.89 -17.79
C ALA A 155 9.20 0.70 -18.39
N ASP A 156 9.61 -0.53 -18.04
CA ASP A 156 9.07 -1.78 -18.58
C ASP A 156 8.07 -2.43 -17.60
N LEU A 157 7.15 -1.62 -17.08
CA LEU A 157 6.18 -2.06 -16.07
C LEU A 157 5.32 -3.23 -16.54
N ASP A 158 4.91 -3.24 -17.82
CA ASP A 158 4.06 -4.31 -18.37
C ASP A 158 4.83 -5.63 -18.50
N GLU A 159 6.10 -5.59 -18.92
CA GLU A 159 6.95 -6.79 -18.97
C GLU A 159 7.22 -7.33 -17.55
N LEU A 160 7.43 -6.46 -16.55
CA LEU A 160 7.54 -6.87 -15.14
C LEU A 160 6.24 -7.50 -14.60
N ARG A 161 5.06 -7.05 -15.05
CA ARG A 161 3.77 -7.66 -14.70
C ARG A 161 3.62 -9.06 -15.30
N GLU A 162 4.08 -9.26 -16.53
CA GLU A 162 4.10 -10.58 -17.18
C GLU A 162 5.00 -11.54 -16.41
N LEU A 163 6.24 -11.11 -16.12
CA LEU A 163 7.19 -11.88 -15.31
C LEU A 163 6.62 -12.21 -13.91
N ALA A 164 5.98 -11.26 -13.25
CA ALA A 164 5.34 -11.49 -11.95
C ALA A 164 4.21 -12.53 -12.04
N GLY A 165 3.44 -12.52 -13.14
CA GLY A 165 2.44 -13.54 -13.44
C GLY A 165 3.04 -14.93 -13.58
N ASP A 166 4.10 -15.06 -14.39
CA ASP A 166 4.80 -16.33 -14.61
C ASP A 166 5.41 -16.91 -13.33
N LEU A 167 5.95 -16.03 -12.47
CA LEU A 167 6.52 -16.40 -11.18
C LEU A 167 5.47 -16.54 -10.06
N SER A 168 4.18 -16.35 -10.36
CA SER A 168 3.07 -16.37 -9.39
C SER A 168 3.29 -15.45 -8.18
N ILE A 169 3.92 -14.29 -8.43
CA ILE A 169 4.21 -13.28 -7.42
C ILE A 169 2.93 -12.60 -6.96
N ARG A 170 2.89 -12.28 -5.66
CA ARG A 170 1.84 -11.46 -5.06
C ARG A 170 2.47 -10.43 -4.14
N GLN A 171 2.16 -9.16 -4.40
CA GLN A 171 2.59 -8.07 -3.54
C GLN A 171 1.45 -7.71 -2.59
N VAL A 172 1.76 -7.52 -1.31
CA VAL A 172 0.78 -6.98 -0.34
C VAL A 172 0.63 -5.46 -0.49
N VAL A 173 1.69 -4.77 -0.91
CA VAL A 173 1.63 -3.38 -1.37
C VAL A 173 1.36 -3.41 -2.87
N ASP A 174 0.25 -2.82 -3.29
CA ASP A 174 -0.09 -2.75 -4.72
C ASP A 174 0.88 -1.77 -5.41
N GLN A 175 1.95 -2.32 -6.01
CA GLN A 175 2.93 -1.58 -6.81
C GLN A 175 2.76 -1.91 -8.28
N LEU A 176 2.94 -3.17 -8.68
CA LEU A 176 2.90 -3.56 -10.08
C LEU A 176 1.54 -3.25 -10.72
N TYR A 177 0.44 -3.56 -10.04
CA TYR A 177 -0.91 -3.43 -10.59
C TYR A 177 -1.62 -2.14 -10.18
N ARG A 178 -0.94 -1.26 -9.44
CA ARG A 178 -1.48 0.04 -9.07
C ARG A 178 -1.72 0.87 -10.33
N PRO A 179 -2.95 1.41 -10.53
CA PRO A 179 -3.27 2.24 -11.68
C PRO A 179 -2.40 3.48 -11.74
N VAL A 180 -1.86 3.77 -12.93
CA VAL A 180 -1.04 4.95 -13.19
C VAL A 180 -1.71 5.87 -14.21
N ALA A 181 -1.48 7.17 -14.10
CA ALA A 181 -1.97 8.16 -15.05
C ALA A 181 -0.88 9.16 -15.40
N GLN A 182 -0.78 9.52 -16.68
CA GLN A 182 0.11 10.56 -17.20
C GLN A 182 -0.72 11.73 -17.73
N PRO A 183 -0.27 12.98 -17.55
CA PRO A 183 -1.01 14.13 -18.06
C PRO A 183 -0.90 14.22 -19.58
N THR A 184 -2.02 14.51 -20.26
CA THR A 184 -2.00 14.84 -21.70
C THR A 184 -1.31 16.18 -21.95
N ALA A 185 -0.97 16.47 -23.21
CA ALA A 185 -0.37 17.75 -23.59
C ALA A 185 -1.29 18.94 -23.25
N GLU A 186 -2.60 18.77 -23.41
CA GLU A 186 -3.62 19.76 -23.08
C GLU A 186 -3.76 19.94 -21.57
N GLN A 187 -3.69 18.85 -20.80
CA GLN A 187 -3.79 18.92 -19.34
C GLN A 187 -2.59 19.66 -18.74
N LYS A 188 -1.39 19.53 -19.30
CA LYS A 188 -0.17 20.16 -18.75
C LYS A 188 -0.25 21.69 -18.59
N VAL A 189 -1.07 22.39 -19.39
CA VAL A 189 -1.23 23.85 -19.26
C VAL A 189 -2.34 24.26 -18.28
N LEU A 190 -3.10 23.31 -17.75
CA LEU A 190 -4.20 23.57 -16.82
C LEU A 190 -3.71 23.58 -15.37
N LYS A 191 -4.52 24.15 -14.48
CA LYS A 191 -4.33 24.11 -13.02
C LYS A 191 -5.32 23.18 -12.30
N GLN A 192 -6.20 22.53 -13.06
CA GLN A 192 -7.24 21.65 -12.53
C GLN A 192 -7.66 20.61 -13.58
N ILE A 193 -8.13 19.46 -13.12
CA ILE A 193 -8.73 18.39 -13.91
C ILE A 193 -10.23 18.34 -13.64
N ASN A 194 -11.04 18.39 -14.69
CA ASN A 194 -12.50 18.32 -14.62
C ASN A 194 -13.08 16.98 -15.10
N ASP A 195 -12.23 16.04 -15.51
CA ASP A 195 -12.62 14.72 -16.04
C ASP A 195 -13.45 13.91 -15.03
N TYR A 196 -13.31 14.24 -13.75
CA TYR A 196 -14.02 13.64 -12.62
C TYR A 196 -15.02 14.61 -11.95
N ALA A 197 -15.36 15.73 -12.59
CA ALA A 197 -16.36 16.65 -12.04
C ALA A 197 -17.80 16.19 -12.32
N GLY A 198 -18.75 16.71 -11.54
CA GLY A 198 -20.18 16.51 -11.76
C GLY A 198 -20.73 15.13 -11.38
N GLY A 199 -19.93 14.29 -10.75
CA GLY A 199 -20.38 12.98 -10.28
C GLY A 199 -21.27 13.10 -9.05
N LYS A 200 -22.53 12.68 -9.19
CA LYS A 200 -23.57 12.79 -8.16
C LYS A 200 -23.47 11.66 -7.12
N PHE A 201 -23.59 12.01 -5.85
CA PHE A 201 -23.91 11.09 -4.76
C PHE A 201 -25.26 11.47 -4.16
N GLU A 202 -26.06 10.47 -3.80
CA GLU A 202 -27.37 10.70 -3.17
C GLU A 202 -27.24 11.42 -1.82
N GLN A 203 -26.14 11.15 -1.11
CA GLN A 203 -25.82 11.77 0.17
C GLN A 203 -24.31 11.98 0.26
N LEU A 204 -23.88 13.11 0.84
CA LEU A 204 -22.47 13.38 1.11
C LEU A 204 -21.84 12.27 1.99
N ASN A 205 -22.59 11.68 2.93
CA ASN A 205 -22.10 10.58 3.76
C ASN A 205 -21.57 9.37 2.94
N PHE A 206 -22.11 9.13 1.75
CA PHE A 206 -21.67 8.05 0.87
C PHE A 206 -20.30 8.39 0.26
N ALA A 207 -20.12 9.63 -0.21
CA ALA A 207 -18.83 10.11 -0.70
C ALA A 207 -17.78 10.09 0.42
N LEU A 208 -18.12 10.56 1.63
CA LEU A 208 -17.22 10.55 2.80
C LEU A 208 -16.84 9.11 3.21
N SER A 209 -17.78 8.17 3.18
CA SER A 209 -17.53 6.76 3.48
C SER A 209 -16.60 6.12 2.45
N VAL A 210 -16.77 6.46 1.17
CA VAL A 210 -15.85 6.05 0.09
C VAL A 210 -14.44 6.59 0.35
N CYS A 211 -14.30 7.89 0.65
CA CYS A 211 -13.00 8.50 0.94
C CYS A 211 -12.30 7.81 2.11
N ARG A 212 -13.02 7.58 3.22
CA ARG A 212 -12.50 6.89 4.41
C ARG A 212 -12.04 5.47 4.09
N ARG A 213 -12.84 4.70 3.35
CA ARG A 213 -12.48 3.33 2.96
C ARG A 213 -11.26 3.28 2.04
N LEU A 214 -11.06 4.30 1.23
CA LEU A 214 -9.91 4.44 0.34
C LEU A 214 -8.69 5.08 1.03
N GLY A 215 -8.79 5.46 2.29
CA GLY A 215 -7.69 6.09 3.05
C GLY A 215 -7.46 7.57 2.75
N TYR A 216 -8.40 8.26 2.11
CA TYR A 216 -8.27 9.69 1.79
C TYR A 216 -8.95 10.55 2.84
N PRO A 217 -8.19 11.32 3.65
CA PRO A 217 -8.79 12.25 4.60
C PRO A 217 -9.51 13.39 3.87
N VAL A 218 -10.66 13.79 4.40
CA VAL A 218 -11.46 14.91 3.88
C VAL A 218 -11.26 16.15 4.73
N ARG A 219 -10.95 17.28 4.10
CA ARG A 219 -10.74 18.59 4.75
C ARG A 219 -11.42 19.68 3.94
N GLY A 220 -12.32 20.45 4.56
CA GLY A 220 -13.02 21.56 3.89
C GLY A 220 -13.76 21.15 2.61
N GLY A 221 -14.35 19.95 2.60
CA GLY A 221 -15.04 19.38 1.43
C GLY A 221 -14.14 18.76 0.37
N TYR A 222 -12.82 18.68 0.59
CA TYR A 222 -11.88 18.04 -0.33
C TYR A 222 -11.35 16.73 0.23
N ALA A 223 -11.46 15.65 -0.54
CA ALA A 223 -10.59 14.49 -0.35
C ALA A 223 -9.15 14.88 -0.69
N THR A 224 -8.20 14.49 0.15
CA THR A 224 -6.80 14.92 0.03
C THR A 224 -5.84 13.74 -0.08
N CYS A 225 -4.86 13.87 -0.97
CA CYS A 225 -3.72 12.97 -1.11
C CYS A 225 -2.45 13.80 -1.13
N ARG A 226 -1.53 13.57 -0.19
CA ARG A 226 -0.26 14.28 -0.11
C ARG A 226 0.85 13.38 -0.64
N VAL A 227 1.61 13.89 -1.58
CA VAL A 227 2.75 13.22 -2.19
C VAL A 227 4.00 14.07 -1.95
N PHE A 228 5.11 13.41 -1.63
CA PHE A 228 6.41 14.06 -1.55
C PHE A 228 7.23 13.60 -2.75
N GLU A 229 7.58 14.53 -3.63
CA GLU A 229 8.27 14.22 -4.89
C GLU A 229 9.25 15.35 -5.20
N ASN A 230 10.46 15.00 -5.63
CA ASN A 230 11.52 15.98 -5.97
C ASN A 230 11.83 17.00 -4.85
N GLY A 231 11.72 16.58 -3.59
CA GLY A 231 11.97 17.46 -2.44
C GLY A 231 10.81 18.41 -2.12
N GLN A 232 9.68 18.30 -2.82
CA GLN A 232 8.50 19.13 -2.64
C GLN A 232 7.31 18.31 -2.15
N SER A 233 6.57 18.87 -1.20
CA SER A 233 5.29 18.32 -0.73
C SER A 233 4.16 18.98 -1.50
N VAL A 234 3.43 18.20 -2.28
CA VAL A 234 2.26 18.66 -3.04
C VAL A 234 1.03 17.89 -2.56
N GLN A 235 -0.09 18.60 -2.45
CA GLN A 235 -1.36 17.99 -2.09
C GLN A 235 -2.34 18.04 -3.28
N ALA A 236 -2.73 16.86 -3.75
CA ALA A 236 -3.90 16.70 -4.59
C ALA A 236 -5.16 16.88 -3.73
N ARG A 237 -6.11 17.68 -4.23
CA ARG A 237 -7.39 17.97 -3.58
C ARG A 237 -8.52 17.75 -4.57
N TYR A 238 -9.45 16.90 -4.20
CA TYR A 238 -10.60 16.58 -5.04
C TYR A 238 -11.88 16.90 -4.28
N TYR A 239 -12.67 17.83 -4.81
CA TYR A 239 -13.88 18.29 -4.14
C TYR A 239 -14.95 17.19 -4.13
N VAL A 240 -15.48 16.88 -2.95
CA VAL A 240 -16.51 15.85 -2.73
C VAL A 240 -17.77 16.40 -2.06
N GLY A 241 -17.78 17.68 -1.66
CA GLY A 241 -18.91 18.35 -1.02
C GLY A 241 -18.63 18.84 0.40
N ASP A 242 -19.24 19.97 0.79
CA ASP A 242 -19.14 20.61 2.11
C ASP A 242 -20.51 20.88 2.78
N GLU A 243 -21.59 20.36 2.20
CA GLU A 243 -22.98 20.48 2.66
C GLU A 243 -23.31 19.54 3.85
N TYR A 244 -24.59 19.47 4.24
CA TYR A 244 -25.04 18.51 5.27
C TYR A 244 -24.81 17.05 4.82
N PRO A 245 -24.47 16.12 5.73
CA PRO A 245 -24.16 14.73 5.37
C PRO A 245 -25.24 13.99 4.58
N GLU A 246 -26.51 14.34 4.81
CA GLU A 246 -27.69 13.74 4.18
C GLU A 246 -28.12 14.45 2.89
N SER A 247 -27.47 15.56 2.54
CA SER A 247 -27.74 16.30 1.30
C SER A 247 -27.08 15.61 0.10
N GLU A 248 -27.74 15.71 -1.05
CA GLU A 248 -27.11 15.36 -2.34
C GLU A 248 -25.83 16.16 -2.53
N THR A 249 -24.85 15.57 -3.21
CA THR A 249 -23.60 16.26 -3.51
C THR A 249 -23.04 15.90 -4.88
N TRP A 250 -22.20 16.78 -5.41
CA TRP A 250 -21.52 16.62 -6.69
C TRP A 250 -20.03 16.81 -6.48
N THR A 251 -19.28 15.91 -7.08
CA THR A 251 -17.83 16.04 -7.16
C THR A 251 -17.44 17.25 -8.01
N GLY A 252 -16.35 17.91 -7.64
CA GLY A 252 -15.81 19.08 -8.34
C GLY A 252 -14.48 18.77 -9.03
N ALA A 253 -13.71 19.82 -9.28
CA ALA A 253 -12.40 19.66 -9.91
C ALA A 253 -11.38 18.99 -8.99
N LEU A 254 -10.43 18.27 -9.58
CA LEU A 254 -9.17 17.88 -8.95
C LEU A 254 -8.16 19.01 -9.16
N VAL A 255 -7.62 19.54 -8.07
CA VAL A 255 -6.58 20.58 -8.07
C VAL A 255 -5.35 20.11 -7.29
N PHE A 256 -4.21 20.75 -7.54
CA PHE A 256 -2.95 20.46 -6.86
C PHE A 256 -2.42 21.74 -6.23
N VAL A 257 -2.02 21.66 -4.96
CA VAL A 257 -1.53 22.83 -4.22
C VAL A 257 -0.19 22.55 -3.55
N ASP A 258 0.64 23.58 -3.47
CA ASP A 258 1.90 23.56 -2.73
C ASP A 258 1.67 23.75 -1.21
N GLU A 259 2.75 23.76 -0.43
CA GLU A 259 2.69 24.00 1.03
C GLU A 259 2.19 25.39 1.41
N SER A 260 2.22 26.35 0.47
CA SER A 260 1.72 27.71 0.63
C SER A 260 0.28 27.85 0.12
N GLU A 261 -0.42 26.74 -0.14
CA GLU A 261 -1.81 26.69 -0.60
C GLU A 261 -2.02 27.28 -2.02
N HIS A 262 -0.96 27.44 -2.82
CA HIS A 262 -1.06 27.94 -4.19
C HIS A 262 -1.29 26.82 -5.19
N ALA A 263 -2.20 27.06 -6.15
CA ALA A 263 -2.48 26.12 -7.23
C ALA A 263 -1.30 26.00 -8.21
N ILE A 264 -0.83 24.76 -8.39
CA ILE A 264 0.27 24.38 -9.28
C ILE A 264 -0.28 24.01 -10.67
N ALA A 265 0.43 24.39 -11.74
CA ALA A 265 0.08 23.94 -13.08
C ALA A 265 0.46 22.46 -13.25
N ILE A 266 -0.35 21.71 -13.99
CA ILE A 266 -0.17 20.25 -14.11
C ILE A 266 1.19 19.90 -14.74
N GLY A 267 1.70 20.72 -15.66
CA GLY A 267 3.02 20.54 -16.26
C GLY A 267 4.19 20.74 -15.30
N ASP A 268 3.97 21.39 -14.15
CA ASP A 268 4.98 21.60 -13.10
C ASP A 268 4.91 20.51 -12.01
N LEU A 269 3.97 19.57 -12.10
CA LEU A 269 3.85 18.44 -11.17
C LEU A 269 4.83 17.34 -11.55
N GLY A 270 5.33 16.64 -10.54
CA GLY A 270 5.97 15.35 -10.77
C GLY A 270 4.96 14.26 -11.15
N ALA A 271 5.46 13.21 -11.79
CA ALA A 271 4.64 12.15 -12.36
C ALA A 271 3.88 11.37 -11.28
N VAL A 272 4.51 11.12 -10.13
CA VAL A 272 3.86 10.40 -9.02
C VAL A 272 2.71 11.22 -8.45
N THR A 273 2.94 12.52 -8.24
CA THR A 273 1.93 13.44 -7.71
C THR A 273 0.69 13.49 -8.60
N PHE A 274 0.87 13.65 -9.91
CA PHE A 274 -0.25 13.67 -10.85
C PHE A 274 -1.00 12.33 -10.85
N SER A 275 -0.26 11.22 -10.98
CA SER A 275 -0.82 9.88 -11.03
C SER A 275 -1.68 9.55 -9.80
N GLU A 276 -1.19 9.84 -8.60
CA GLU A 276 -1.90 9.55 -7.36
C GLU A 276 -3.11 10.46 -7.14
N GLY A 277 -3.03 11.73 -7.55
CA GLY A 277 -4.20 12.62 -7.55
C GLY A 277 -5.31 12.11 -8.46
N VAL A 278 -4.96 11.68 -9.68
CA VAL A 278 -5.91 11.09 -10.62
C VAL A 278 -6.47 9.77 -10.11
N ARG A 279 -5.63 8.90 -9.53
CA ARG A 279 -6.06 7.64 -8.90
C ARG A 279 -7.10 7.87 -7.82
N MET A 280 -6.87 8.86 -6.94
CA MET A 280 -7.82 9.27 -5.91
C MET A 280 -9.14 9.75 -6.52
N ALA A 281 -9.10 10.71 -7.44
CA ALA A 281 -10.30 11.30 -8.03
C ALA A 281 -11.12 10.24 -8.79
N SER A 282 -10.46 9.43 -9.62
CA SER A 282 -11.08 8.33 -10.37
C SER A 282 -11.74 7.30 -9.47
N ALA A 283 -11.05 6.83 -8.42
CA ALA A 283 -11.58 5.82 -7.51
C ALA A 283 -12.81 6.30 -6.72
N ILE A 284 -12.83 7.58 -6.33
CA ILE A 284 -13.99 8.20 -5.69
C ILE A 284 -15.12 8.38 -6.71
N TYR A 285 -14.84 8.98 -7.88
CA TYR A 285 -15.81 9.23 -8.94
C TYR A 285 -16.49 7.96 -9.45
N ALA A 286 -15.78 6.83 -9.49
CA ALA A 286 -16.34 5.54 -9.87
C ALA A 286 -17.45 5.02 -8.93
N LYS A 287 -17.63 5.63 -7.75
CA LYS A 287 -18.68 5.29 -6.77
C LYS A 287 -19.88 6.23 -6.81
N ARG A 288 -19.89 7.20 -7.73
CA ARG A 288 -21.05 8.06 -7.98
C ARG A 288 -22.27 7.23 -8.40
N LYS A 289 -23.45 7.80 -8.27
CA LYS A 289 -24.67 7.27 -8.87
C LYS A 289 -24.53 7.27 -10.39
N VAL A 290 -24.80 6.12 -11.00
CA VAL A 290 -24.94 5.98 -12.46
C VAL A 290 -26.44 5.88 -12.73
N GLU A 291 -26.96 6.74 -13.60
CA GLU A 291 -28.35 6.62 -14.04
C GLU A 291 -28.48 5.37 -14.91
N ASP A 292 -29.46 4.51 -14.63
CA ASP A 292 -29.78 3.37 -15.49
C ASP A 292 -30.47 3.93 -16.75
N ASP A 293 -29.87 3.70 -17.92
CA ASP A 293 -30.40 4.12 -19.24
C ASP A 293 -31.79 3.52 -19.59
N SER A 294 -32.40 2.73 -18.70
CA SER A 294 -33.73 2.14 -18.89
C SER A 294 -34.90 3.10 -18.67
N GLU A 295 -34.69 4.29 -18.08
CA GLU A 295 -35.78 5.26 -17.83
C GLU A 295 -35.88 6.39 -18.88
N ALA A 296 -34.97 6.45 -19.87
CA ALA A 296 -35.00 7.46 -20.94
C ALA A 296 -35.82 7.03 -22.18
N ALA A 297 -36.41 5.84 -22.17
CA ALA A 297 -37.15 5.26 -23.31
C ALA A 297 -38.61 4.85 -22.99
N SER A 298 -39.22 5.42 -21.96
CA SER A 298 -40.65 5.23 -21.61
C SER A 298 -41.47 6.49 -21.80
#